data_AF-A0A7K4CUP2-F1
#
_entry.id   AF-A0A7K4CUP2-F1
#
_cell.length_a   1.000
_cell.length_b   1.000
_cell.length_c   1.000
_cell.angle_alpha   90.00
_cell.angle_beta   90.00
_cell.angle_gamma   90.00
#
_symmetry.space_group_name_H-M   'P 1'
#
loop_
_entity.id
_entity.type
_entity.pdbx_description
1 polymer ?
#
loop_
_entity_poly.entity_id
_entity_poly.type
_entity_poly.pdbx_seq_one_letter_code
_entity_poly.pdbx_strand_id
1 'polypeptide(L)'
;MAIKVLELEPLKKKKLELVLVETEFPVKWDITKPVDDDWNLRIVSDAYIKAMTGLIEKHKPKFAVEELGMRTRDEFLYDNPLVELFKKRGIPHSAVDIDESALGYLTSVLDPAMKMHADLLAEAKKIKDAGDKSKKATWQEIMIRAEYLKADIDAEVDAIRNKIREAWMMMGILDQASKIDGPAMTGMCICDSTHFDGFGELAEQLGIAIAKINMKKTVKSMPDSGTVTDFLKASILEVSPIKVKTKSVQEKILYMFDTDAFASPFDINMAYDAGFNVVIPFSGVTADKVARLVQDAMFSRKPDAPTCFFVGGSNVKEADKIAEMIKKSFIPGFEHPVVVDPRGSHTTASATVTKAVEMAGKHGWDGIAGKKVAVFGAGPVGQIAAIIAAKEKCHVTIVETWDKASKESIEALAAALNAEAGKEAVPIKGAFAITDDAKLPIVQEADVLLACATAGVNVISKEIMEKIAGKGTKLVVDINAVPPAGVDGMKAKHEDKEIYPGIFGTGALALGGLKYITESNMLKAAADTKGMKLFNYDVAYETAKTVLFGKKVVVAQ
;
A
#
# COMPACT_ATOMS: atom_id res chain seq x y z
N MET A 1 15.24 -6.44 -49.57
CA MET A 1 14.92 -7.49 -48.58
C MET A 1 13.63 -7.09 -47.89
N ALA A 2 12.69 -8.01 -47.70
CA ALA A 2 11.45 -7.71 -46.98
C ALA A 2 11.77 -7.41 -45.51
N ILE A 3 11.29 -6.27 -44.98
CA ILE A 3 11.45 -5.91 -43.56
C ILE A 3 10.68 -6.95 -42.75
N LYS A 4 11.39 -7.64 -41.85
CA LYS A 4 10.76 -8.58 -40.92
C LYS A 4 9.93 -7.78 -39.92
N VAL A 5 8.64 -8.06 -39.84
CA VAL A 5 7.71 -7.36 -38.94
C VAL A 5 7.85 -7.94 -37.54
N LEU A 6 7.95 -7.08 -36.53
CA LEU A 6 7.99 -7.46 -35.12
C LEU A 6 6.56 -7.68 -34.62
N GLU A 7 6.13 -8.94 -34.57
CA GLU A 7 4.83 -9.35 -34.01
C GLU A 7 5.05 -10.52 -33.04
N LEU A 8 4.59 -10.36 -31.80
CA LEU A 8 4.66 -11.41 -30.77
C LEU A 8 3.31 -12.09 -30.66
N GLU A 9 3.21 -13.33 -31.16
CA GLU A 9 2.04 -14.17 -30.97
C GLU A 9 2.25 -15.21 -29.85
N PRO A 10 1.25 -15.47 -28.99
CA PRO A 10 1.31 -16.58 -28.05
C PRO A 10 1.47 -17.93 -28.74
N LEU A 11 2.18 -18.86 -28.09
CA LEU A 11 2.37 -20.21 -28.61
C LEU A 11 1.03 -20.97 -28.65
N LYS A 12 0.52 -21.27 -29.84
CA LYS A 12 -0.74 -22.00 -30.02
C LYS A 12 -0.61 -23.42 -29.45
N LYS A 13 -1.42 -23.73 -28.42
CA LYS A 13 -1.53 -25.06 -27.79
C LYS A 13 -0.24 -25.60 -27.15
N LYS A 14 0.74 -24.73 -26.84
CA LYS A 14 1.97 -25.11 -26.11
C LYS A 14 2.14 -24.24 -24.87
N LYS A 15 2.62 -24.83 -23.78
CA LYS A 15 3.02 -24.13 -22.56
C LYS A 15 4.54 -24.03 -22.49
N LEU A 16 5.06 -22.81 -22.35
CA LEU A 16 6.49 -22.56 -22.17
C LEU A 16 6.74 -22.08 -20.74
N GLU A 17 7.69 -22.71 -20.08
CA GLU A 17 8.38 -22.16 -18.92
C GLU A 17 9.76 -21.68 -19.37
N LEU A 18 10.06 -20.40 -19.20
CA LEU A 18 11.33 -19.80 -19.58
C LEU A 18 12.18 -19.53 -18.33
N VAL A 19 13.35 -20.15 -18.27
CA VAL A 19 14.33 -19.91 -17.21
C VAL A 19 15.30 -18.83 -17.68
N LEU A 20 15.18 -17.63 -17.10
CA LEU A 20 16.12 -16.54 -17.33
C LEU A 20 17.33 -16.73 -16.43
N VAL A 21 18.53 -16.76 -17.01
CA VAL A 21 19.79 -16.97 -16.30
C VAL A 21 20.73 -15.80 -16.60
N GLU A 22 21.22 -15.16 -15.53
CA GLU A 22 22.11 -14.00 -15.64
C GLU A 22 23.46 -14.42 -16.21
N THR A 23 23.98 -13.67 -17.18
CA THR A 23 25.34 -13.84 -17.70
C THR A 23 26.42 -13.63 -16.62
N GLU A 24 27.60 -14.22 -16.82
CA GLU A 24 28.70 -14.04 -15.87
C GLU A 24 29.18 -12.58 -15.79
N PHE A 25 29.21 -11.91 -16.93
CA PHE A 25 29.56 -10.50 -17.04
C PHE A 25 28.46 -9.73 -17.76
N PRO A 26 28.32 -8.42 -17.50
CA PRO A 26 27.35 -7.59 -18.21
C PRO A 26 27.55 -7.65 -19.72
N VAL A 27 26.45 -7.76 -20.46
CA VAL A 27 26.50 -7.81 -21.92
C VAL A 27 26.56 -6.39 -22.46
N LYS A 28 27.68 -6.04 -23.10
CA LYS A 28 27.81 -4.74 -23.78
C LYS A 28 26.89 -4.71 -25.01
N TRP A 29 26.18 -3.60 -25.15
CA TRP A 29 25.36 -3.26 -26.31
C TRP A 29 25.34 -1.74 -26.45
N ASP A 30 25.71 -1.24 -27.62
CA ASP A 30 25.74 0.19 -27.94
C ASP A 30 25.34 0.38 -29.40
N ILE A 31 24.31 1.19 -29.63
CA ILE A 31 23.81 1.51 -30.97
C ILE A 31 24.69 2.55 -31.69
N THR A 32 25.56 3.25 -30.96
CA THR A 32 26.29 4.44 -31.42
C THR A 32 27.78 4.22 -31.68
N LYS A 33 28.37 3.14 -31.16
CA LYS A 33 29.81 2.89 -31.26
C LYS A 33 30.11 1.58 -31.98
N PRO A 34 31.02 1.57 -32.97
CA PRO A 34 31.62 0.32 -33.41
C PRO A 34 32.40 -0.32 -32.25
N VAL A 35 32.60 -1.63 -32.34
CA VAL A 35 33.36 -2.43 -31.37
C VAL A 35 34.78 -1.86 -31.29
N ASP A 36 35.05 -1.04 -30.27
CA ASP A 36 36.42 -0.60 -29.99
C ASP A 36 37.17 -1.80 -29.41
N ASP A 37 38.29 -2.11 -30.05
CA ASP A 37 39.05 -3.34 -29.93
C ASP A 37 39.90 -3.30 -28.64
N ASP A 38 39.25 -3.50 -27.49
CA ASP A 38 39.90 -3.37 -26.18
C ASP A 38 39.61 -4.62 -25.34
N TRP A 39 40.39 -5.69 -25.60
CA TRP A 39 40.78 -6.83 -24.72
C TRP A 39 39.75 -7.40 -23.71
N ASN A 40 38.46 -7.17 -23.92
CA ASN A 40 37.41 -7.50 -22.97
C ASN A 40 36.94 -8.94 -23.16
N LEU A 41 37.74 -9.85 -22.59
CA LEU A 41 37.29 -11.03 -21.84
C LEU A 41 36.01 -11.69 -22.37
N ARG A 42 36.13 -12.27 -23.57
CA ARG A 42 35.16 -13.19 -24.18
C ARG A 42 35.28 -14.59 -23.57
N ILE A 43 35.28 -14.65 -22.24
CA ILE A 43 35.65 -15.83 -21.48
C ILE A 43 34.61 -16.03 -20.38
N VAL A 44 34.00 -17.21 -20.36
CA VAL A 44 33.22 -17.70 -19.23
C VAL A 44 34.13 -18.55 -18.34
N SER A 45 34.05 -18.38 -17.03
CA SER A 45 34.86 -19.14 -16.10
C SER A 45 34.37 -20.59 -16.00
N ASP A 46 35.28 -21.50 -15.65
CA ASP A 46 34.92 -22.89 -15.33
C ASP A 46 33.90 -22.98 -14.19
N ALA A 47 33.93 -22.03 -13.25
CA ALA A 47 32.97 -21.92 -12.16
C ALA A 47 31.56 -21.62 -12.68
N TYR A 48 31.43 -20.70 -13.65
CA TYR A 48 30.17 -20.41 -14.32
C TYR A 48 29.69 -21.60 -15.15
N ILE A 49 30.58 -22.25 -15.92
CA ILE A 49 30.25 -23.48 -16.68
C ILE A 49 29.72 -24.60 -15.77
N LYS A 50 30.32 -24.77 -14.59
CA LYS A 50 29.85 -25.73 -13.58
C LYS A 50 28.48 -25.35 -13.03
N ALA A 51 28.24 -24.08 -12.74
CA ALA A 51 26.92 -23.60 -12.30
C ALA A 51 25.85 -23.80 -13.38
N MET A 52 26.16 -23.45 -14.64
CA MET A 52 25.30 -23.69 -15.80
C MET A 52 24.99 -25.17 -16.00
N THR A 53 25.99 -26.04 -15.83
CA THR A 53 25.78 -27.50 -15.86
C THR A 53 24.71 -27.94 -14.87
N GLY A 54 24.80 -27.49 -13.62
CA GLY A 54 23.80 -27.81 -12.59
C GLY A 54 22.41 -27.25 -12.92
N LEU A 55 22.32 -26.06 -13.52
CA LEU A 55 21.05 -25.48 -13.96
C LEU A 55 20.42 -26.29 -15.11
N ILE A 56 21.23 -26.72 -16.09
CA ILE A 56 20.76 -27.55 -17.22
C ILE A 56 20.23 -28.90 -16.70
N GLU A 57 20.93 -29.54 -15.76
CA GLU A 57 20.50 -30.82 -15.17
C GLU A 57 19.20 -30.69 -14.37
N LYS A 58 19.04 -29.57 -13.65
CA LYS A 58 17.85 -29.28 -12.84
C LYS A 58 16.62 -28.95 -13.68
N HIS A 59 16.77 -28.06 -14.66
CA HIS A 59 15.65 -27.52 -15.43
C HIS A 59 15.38 -28.26 -16.75
N LYS A 60 16.34 -29.08 -17.22
CA LYS A 60 16.24 -29.91 -18.44
C LYS A 60 15.65 -29.15 -19.63
N PRO A 61 16.22 -27.98 -20.00
CA PRO A 61 15.68 -27.16 -21.08
C PRO A 61 15.71 -27.91 -22.41
N LYS A 62 14.68 -27.70 -23.23
CA LYS A 62 14.55 -28.27 -24.58
C LYS A 62 15.27 -27.46 -25.65
N PHE A 63 15.53 -26.19 -25.36
CA PHE A 63 16.36 -25.29 -26.16
C PHE A 63 16.97 -24.24 -25.23
N ALA A 64 18.07 -23.64 -25.66
CA ALA A 64 18.69 -22.52 -25.00
C ALA A 64 18.90 -21.38 -26.00
N VAL A 65 18.68 -20.15 -25.54
CA VAL A 65 19.07 -18.96 -26.27
C VAL A 65 20.03 -18.11 -25.44
N GLU A 66 20.84 -17.32 -26.12
CA GLU A 66 21.79 -16.41 -25.48
C GLU A 66 21.74 -15.04 -26.15
N GLU A 67 21.77 -13.98 -25.34
CA GLU A 67 21.82 -12.60 -25.82
C GLU A 67 23.10 -12.33 -26.63
N LEU A 68 23.00 -11.96 -27.91
CA LEU A 68 24.19 -11.76 -28.75
C LEU A 68 25.06 -10.58 -28.27
N GLY A 69 24.43 -9.42 -28.03
CA GLY A 69 25.12 -8.18 -27.67
C GLY A 69 25.94 -7.65 -28.85
N MET A 70 27.13 -7.12 -28.56
CA MET A 70 28.07 -6.66 -29.60
C MET A 70 28.91 -7.79 -30.25
N ARG A 71 28.61 -9.06 -29.96
CA ARG A 71 29.36 -10.20 -30.53
C ARG A 71 28.98 -10.46 -31.97
N THR A 72 29.95 -10.89 -32.79
CA THR A 72 29.64 -11.43 -34.11
C THR A 72 29.04 -12.83 -34.00
N ARG A 73 28.37 -13.29 -35.05
CA ARG A 73 27.85 -14.68 -35.10
C ARG A 73 28.96 -15.72 -35.04
N ASP A 74 30.13 -15.42 -35.61
CA ASP A 74 31.28 -16.33 -35.55
C ASP A 74 31.85 -16.42 -34.14
N GLU A 75 31.96 -15.29 -33.43
CA GLU A 75 32.36 -15.28 -32.02
C GLU A 75 31.39 -16.07 -31.13
N PHE A 76 30.09 -15.94 -31.39
CA PHE A 76 29.09 -16.74 -30.70
C PHE A 76 29.24 -18.24 -30.97
N LEU A 77 29.57 -18.65 -32.20
CA LEU A 77 29.62 -20.06 -32.59
C LEU A 77 30.93 -20.76 -32.20
N TYR A 78 32.05 -20.06 -32.31
CA TYR A 78 33.39 -20.65 -32.20
C TYR A 78 34.14 -20.25 -30.92
N ASP A 79 33.86 -19.07 -30.37
CA ASP A 79 34.55 -18.51 -29.20
C ASP A 79 33.67 -18.51 -27.93
N ASN A 80 32.67 -19.40 -27.87
CA ASN A 80 31.74 -19.51 -26.74
C ASN A 80 31.72 -20.93 -26.15
N PRO A 81 32.31 -21.14 -24.96
CA PRO A 81 32.31 -22.44 -24.28
C PRO A 81 30.90 -23.00 -23.97
N LEU A 82 29.86 -22.16 -23.90
CA LEU A 82 28.49 -22.62 -23.70
C LEU A 82 27.96 -23.38 -24.93
N VAL A 83 28.40 -23.04 -26.14
CA VAL A 83 28.02 -23.78 -27.36
C VAL A 83 28.43 -25.24 -27.25
N GLU A 84 29.66 -25.52 -26.81
CA GLU A 84 30.09 -26.89 -26.57
C GLU A 84 29.29 -27.57 -25.45
N LEU A 85 29.01 -26.83 -24.37
CA LEU A 85 28.28 -27.34 -23.21
C LEU A 85 26.88 -27.85 -23.59
N PHE A 86 26.14 -27.07 -24.37
CA PHE A 86 24.80 -27.42 -24.86
C PHE A 86 24.86 -28.49 -25.96
N LYS A 87 25.84 -28.40 -26.88
CA LYS A 87 26.06 -29.40 -27.93
C LYS A 87 26.31 -30.79 -27.35
N LYS A 88 27.16 -30.91 -26.31
CA LYS A 88 27.43 -32.17 -25.60
C LYS A 88 26.19 -32.79 -24.96
N ARG A 89 25.15 -31.99 -24.71
CA ARG A 89 23.87 -32.41 -24.11
C ARG A 89 22.72 -32.52 -25.11
N GLY A 90 22.98 -32.30 -26.40
CA GLY A 90 21.97 -32.39 -27.46
C GLY A 90 20.87 -31.33 -27.36
N ILE A 91 21.17 -30.17 -26.75
CA ILE A 91 20.23 -29.07 -26.60
C ILE A 91 20.53 -28.02 -27.68
N PRO A 92 19.57 -27.64 -28.54
CA PRO A 92 19.73 -26.54 -29.49
C PRO A 92 20.11 -25.24 -28.76
N HIS A 93 21.16 -24.57 -29.22
CA HIS A 93 21.66 -23.32 -28.65
C HIS A 93 21.79 -22.27 -29.75
N SER A 94 21.13 -21.11 -29.60
CA SER A 94 21.11 -20.06 -30.62
C SER A 94 21.21 -18.66 -30.01
N ALA A 95 21.86 -17.74 -30.71
CA ALA A 95 21.85 -16.34 -30.32
C ALA A 95 20.49 -15.67 -30.59
N VAL A 96 20.11 -14.73 -29.75
CA VAL A 96 18.95 -13.83 -29.93
C VAL A 96 19.35 -12.39 -29.73
N ASP A 97 18.91 -11.52 -30.63
CA ASP A 97 19.07 -10.06 -30.56
C ASP A 97 18.09 -9.37 -31.52
N ILE A 98 18.12 -8.04 -31.56
CA ILE A 98 17.46 -7.25 -32.59
C ILE A 98 17.96 -7.61 -33.99
N ASP A 99 17.06 -7.64 -34.96
CA ASP A 99 17.41 -7.87 -36.36
C ASP A 99 18.28 -6.73 -36.91
N GLU A 100 19.35 -7.07 -37.64
CA GLU A 100 20.32 -6.10 -38.16
C GLU A 100 19.66 -5.04 -39.06
N SER A 101 18.64 -5.41 -39.84
CA SER A 101 17.93 -4.47 -40.71
C SER A 101 17.03 -3.52 -39.92
N ALA A 102 16.39 -4.03 -38.86
CA ALA A 102 15.58 -3.21 -37.95
C ALA A 102 16.46 -2.25 -37.15
N LEU A 103 17.61 -2.72 -36.65
CA LEU A 103 18.59 -1.90 -35.96
C LEU A 103 19.12 -0.79 -36.88
N GLY A 104 19.50 -1.12 -38.12
CA GLY A 104 19.96 -0.14 -39.10
C GLY A 104 18.92 0.95 -39.41
N TYR A 105 17.64 0.59 -39.48
CA TYR A 105 16.57 1.58 -39.61
C TYR A 105 16.47 2.50 -38.38
N LEU A 106 16.47 1.95 -37.17
CA LEU A 106 16.40 2.73 -35.93
C LEU A 106 17.60 3.66 -35.76
N THR A 107 18.81 3.19 -36.06
CA THR A 107 20.02 4.01 -36.09
C THR A 107 19.87 5.17 -37.08
N SER A 108 19.37 4.91 -38.30
CA SER A 108 19.20 5.95 -39.32
C SER A 108 18.23 7.07 -38.91
N VAL A 109 17.25 6.76 -38.06
CA VAL A 109 16.32 7.75 -37.51
C VAL A 109 17.00 8.65 -36.46
N LEU A 110 17.96 8.10 -35.71
CA LEU A 110 18.71 8.83 -34.68
C LEU A 110 19.93 9.59 -35.22
N ASP A 111 20.47 9.19 -36.38
CA ASP A 111 21.65 9.79 -37.00
C ASP A 111 21.62 11.33 -37.07
N PRO A 112 20.50 12.00 -37.46
CA PRO A 112 20.46 13.46 -37.50
C PRO A 112 20.65 14.10 -36.13
N ALA A 113 20.04 13.54 -35.09
CA ALA A 113 20.14 14.04 -33.72
C ALA A 113 21.56 13.80 -33.17
N MET A 114 22.12 12.62 -33.38
CA MET A 114 23.49 12.29 -32.95
C MET A 114 24.52 13.19 -33.64
N LYS A 115 24.35 13.44 -34.94
CA LYS A 115 25.21 14.36 -35.69
C LYS A 115 25.09 15.79 -35.17
N MET A 116 23.87 16.29 -34.94
CA MET A 116 23.66 17.62 -34.39
C MET A 116 24.30 17.76 -33.00
N HIS A 117 24.18 16.74 -32.15
CA HIS A 117 24.84 16.73 -30.85
C HIS A 117 26.37 16.80 -30.99
N ALA A 118 26.97 16.03 -31.89
CA ALA A 118 28.40 16.10 -32.17
C ALA A 118 28.84 17.47 -32.71
N ASP A 119 28.05 18.08 -33.60
CA ASP A 119 28.31 19.40 -34.16
C ASP A 119 28.24 20.50 -33.08
N LEU A 120 27.27 20.43 -32.16
CA LEU A 120 27.17 21.33 -31.01
C LEU A 120 28.40 21.23 -30.10
N LEU A 121 28.85 20.01 -29.78
CA LEU A 121 30.05 19.82 -28.96
C LEU A 121 31.32 20.32 -29.67
N ALA A 122 31.43 20.11 -30.98
CA ALA A 122 32.55 20.62 -31.76
C ALA A 122 32.57 22.16 -31.76
N GLU A 123 31.43 22.82 -31.89
CA GLU A 123 31.33 24.29 -31.85
C GLU A 123 31.60 24.85 -30.45
N ALA A 124 31.07 24.21 -29.40
CA ALA A 124 31.39 24.55 -28.01
C ALA A 124 32.89 24.44 -27.75
N LYS A 125 33.56 23.41 -28.29
CA LYS A 125 35.01 23.23 -28.17
C LYS A 125 35.77 24.36 -28.85
N LYS A 126 35.41 24.77 -30.08
CA LYS A 126 36.04 25.91 -30.76
C LYS A 126 35.96 27.20 -29.95
N ILE A 127 34.80 27.50 -29.37
CA ILE A 127 34.60 28.70 -28.56
C ILE A 127 35.46 28.64 -27.28
N LYS A 128 35.52 27.47 -26.64
CA LYS A 128 36.34 27.25 -25.45
C LYS A 128 37.83 27.41 -25.76
N ASP A 129 38.31 26.81 -26.84
CA ASP A 129 39.72 26.85 -27.25
C ASP A 129 40.16 28.26 -27.69
N ALA A 130 39.25 29.06 -28.25
CA ALA A 130 39.52 30.46 -28.62
C ALA A 130 39.65 31.42 -27.43
N GLY A 131 39.18 31.04 -26.23
CA GLY A 131 39.35 31.83 -25.00
C GLY A 131 38.60 33.18 -24.94
N ASP A 132 37.68 33.44 -25.88
CA ASP A 132 36.93 34.70 -25.99
C ASP A 132 35.82 34.79 -24.93
N LYS A 133 36.06 35.62 -23.90
CA LYS A 133 35.13 35.82 -22.78
C LYS A 133 33.79 36.44 -23.22
N SER A 134 33.71 37.12 -24.36
CA SER A 134 32.47 37.71 -24.87
C SER A 134 31.46 36.66 -25.35
N LYS A 135 31.94 35.47 -25.73
CA LYS A 135 31.12 34.34 -26.22
C LYS A 135 30.71 33.36 -25.13
N LYS A 136 30.94 33.69 -23.85
CA LYS A 136 30.61 32.82 -22.72
C LYS A 136 29.13 32.44 -22.67
N ALA A 137 28.22 33.40 -22.90
CA ALA A 137 26.78 33.14 -22.91
C ALA A 137 26.38 32.17 -24.03
N THR A 138 26.93 32.37 -25.23
CA THR A 138 26.71 31.48 -26.39
C THR A 138 27.26 30.08 -26.14
N TRP A 139 28.44 29.95 -25.54
CA TRP A 139 28.99 28.64 -25.14
C TRP A 139 28.08 27.92 -24.15
N GLN A 140 27.58 28.62 -23.13
CA GLN A 140 26.65 28.05 -22.15
C GLN A 140 25.36 27.57 -22.81
N GLU A 141 24.79 28.35 -23.73
CA GLU A 141 23.59 27.98 -24.46
C GLU A 141 23.80 26.73 -25.34
N ILE A 142 24.92 26.64 -26.06
CA ILE A 142 25.28 25.46 -26.86
C ILE A 142 25.40 24.23 -25.96
N MET A 143 26.08 24.34 -24.81
CA MET A 143 26.22 23.22 -23.87
C MET A 143 24.87 22.78 -23.31
N ILE A 144 24.01 23.71 -22.89
CA ILE A 144 22.67 23.37 -22.37
C ILE A 144 21.85 22.64 -23.43
N ARG A 145 21.88 23.11 -24.68
CA ARG A 145 21.17 22.45 -25.80
C ARG A 145 21.76 21.09 -26.14
N ALA A 146 23.08 20.93 -26.07
CA ALA A 146 23.74 19.65 -26.25
C ALA A 146 23.32 18.65 -25.16
N GLU A 147 23.28 19.07 -23.89
CA GLU A 147 22.83 18.22 -22.78
C GLU A 147 21.36 17.80 -22.92
N TYR A 148 20.45 18.70 -23.28
CA TYR A 148 19.05 18.33 -23.54
C TYR A 148 18.93 17.35 -24.71
N LEU A 149 19.61 17.63 -25.83
CA LEU A 149 19.59 16.75 -27.00
C LEU A 149 20.20 15.38 -26.67
N LYS A 150 21.24 15.32 -25.83
CA LYS A 150 21.84 14.08 -25.36
C LYS A 150 20.86 13.28 -24.52
N ALA A 151 20.14 13.92 -23.60
CA ALA A 151 19.12 13.27 -22.79
C ALA A 151 17.99 12.68 -23.65
N ASP A 152 17.53 13.41 -24.68
CA ASP A 152 16.53 12.91 -25.62
C ASP A 152 17.04 11.69 -26.42
N ILE A 153 18.29 11.77 -26.92
CA ILE A 153 18.93 10.64 -27.60
C ILE A 153 19.03 9.44 -26.66
N ASP A 154 19.47 9.63 -25.41
CA ASP A 154 19.63 8.55 -24.45
C ASP A 154 18.31 7.89 -24.08
N ALA A 155 17.22 8.68 -23.94
CA ALA A 155 15.89 8.14 -23.71
C ALA A 155 15.40 7.26 -24.87
N GLU A 156 15.65 7.66 -26.11
CA GLU A 156 15.31 6.87 -27.31
C GLU A 156 16.18 5.60 -27.40
N VAL A 157 17.48 5.71 -27.13
CA VAL A 157 18.39 4.55 -27.12
C VAL A 157 17.98 3.55 -26.03
N ASP A 158 17.60 4.02 -24.84
CA ASP A 158 17.11 3.18 -23.75
C ASP A 158 15.77 2.52 -24.10
N ALA A 159 14.86 3.22 -24.80
CA ALA A 159 13.62 2.63 -25.30
C ALA A 159 13.89 1.54 -26.35
N ILE A 160 14.85 1.75 -27.25
CA ILE A 160 15.28 0.72 -28.20
C ILE A 160 15.86 -0.49 -27.46
N ARG A 161 16.73 -0.26 -26.47
CA ARG A 161 17.42 -1.31 -25.71
C ARG A 161 16.46 -2.16 -24.84
N ASN A 162 15.56 -1.51 -24.11
CA ASN A 162 14.77 -2.15 -23.06
C ASN A 162 13.31 -2.41 -23.45
N LYS A 163 12.88 -2.07 -24.66
CA LYS A 163 11.54 -2.42 -25.16
C LYS A 163 11.62 -3.12 -26.51
N ILE A 164 12.22 -2.46 -27.50
CA ILE A 164 12.22 -2.97 -28.87
C ILE A 164 13.13 -4.20 -28.97
N ARG A 165 14.38 -4.11 -28.52
CA ARG A 165 15.35 -5.21 -28.56
C ARG A 165 14.87 -6.42 -27.77
N GLU A 166 14.29 -6.22 -26.58
CA GLU A 166 13.74 -7.32 -25.78
C GLU A 166 12.59 -8.03 -26.48
N ALA A 167 11.70 -7.29 -27.16
CA ALA A 167 10.65 -7.88 -27.98
C ALA A 167 11.21 -8.69 -29.15
N TRP A 168 12.27 -8.21 -29.83
CA TRP A 168 12.96 -9.00 -30.86
C TRP A 168 13.58 -10.28 -30.30
N MET A 169 14.23 -10.20 -29.14
CA MET A 169 14.79 -11.37 -28.47
C MET A 169 13.70 -12.36 -28.07
N MET A 170 12.56 -11.89 -27.55
CA MET A 170 11.40 -12.71 -27.24
C MET A 170 10.84 -13.39 -28.49
N MET A 171 10.79 -12.68 -29.62
CA MET A 171 10.39 -13.28 -30.89
C MET A 171 11.35 -14.41 -31.31
N GLY A 172 12.65 -14.23 -31.10
CA GLY A 172 13.65 -15.28 -31.28
C GLY A 172 13.43 -16.50 -30.37
N ILE A 173 13.07 -16.27 -29.10
CA ILE A 173 12.72 -17.34 -28.14
C ILE A 173 11.48 -18.10 -28.61
N LEU A 174 10.44 -17.40 -29.03
CA LEU A 174 9.20 -17.99 -29.54
C LEU A 174 9.45 -18.81 -30.81
N ASP A 175 10.30 -18.33 -31.73
CA ASP A 175 10.68 -19.06 -32.94
C ASP A 175 11.38 -20.38 -32.59
N GLN A 176 12.30 -20.38 -31.62
CA GLN A 176 12.93 -21.63 -31.14
C GLN A 176 11.91 -22.57 -30.48
N ALA A 177 11.05 -22.06 -29.61
CA ALA A 177 10.01 -22.84 -28.96
C ALA A 177 8.99 -23.44 -29.96
N SER A 178 8.72 -22.74 -31.06
CA SER A 178 7.79 -23.20 -32.09
C SER A 178 8.28 -24.49 -32.78
N LYS A 179 9.60 -24.66 -32.90
CA LYS A 179 10.28 -25.80 -33.54
C LYS A 179 10.37 -27.04 -32.65
N ILE A 180 10.09 -26.91 -31.35
CA ILE A 180 10.16 -28.02 -30.38
C ILE A 180 8.79 -28.72 -30.29
N ASP A 181 8.77 -30.03 -30.42
CA ASP A 181 7.57 -30.83 -30.25
C ASP A 181 7.17 -31.00 -28.77
N GLY A 182 5.86 -30.98 -28.53
CA GLY A 182 5.27 -31.26 -27.22
C GLY A 182 4.34 -30.16 -26.69
N PRO A 183 3.40 -30.51 -25.80
CA PRO A 183 2.41 -29.57 -25.26
C PRO A 183 2.96 -28.68 -24.14
N ALA A 184 4.09 -29.06 -23.53
CA ALA A 184 4.76 -28.30 -22.48
C ALA A 184 6.27 -28.46 -22.61
N MET A 185 7.01 -27.37 -22.42
CA MET A 185 8.46 -27.36 -22.52
C MET A 185 9.08 -26.30 -21.60
N THR A 186 10.37 -26.50 -21.31
CA THR A 186 11.19 -25.52 -20.62
C THR A 186 12.24 -24.98 -21.60
N GLY A 187 12.33 -23.67 -21.74
CA GLY A 187 13.42 -22.97 -22.44
C GLY A 187 14.38 -22.34 -21.45
N MET A 188 15.62 -22.12 -21.86
CA MET A 188 16.60 -21.35 -21.09
C MET A 188 17.02 -20.11 -21.89
N CYS A 189 16.99 -18.94 -21.28
CA CYS A 189 17.48 -17.69 -21.87
C CYS A 189 18.62 -17.17 -21.01
N ILE A 190 19.79 -17.03 -21.61
CA ILE A 190 21.01 -16.52 -20.97
C ILE A 190 21.18 -15.07 -21.42
N CYS A 191 20.97 -14.12 -20.53
CA CYS A 191 21.00 -12.69 -20.86
C CYS A 191 21.44 -11.86 -19.65
N ASP A 192 21.72 -10.57 -19.90
CA ASP A 192 21.96 -9.63 -18.82
C ASP A 192 20.73 -9.54 -17.89
N SER A 193 20.98 -9.46 -16.58
CA SER A 193 19.93 -9.31 -15.57
C SER A 193 19.06 -8.07 -15.78
N THR A 194 19.55 -7.03 -16.46
CA THR A 194 18.76 -5.83 -16.79
C THR A 194 17.53 -6.15 -17.63
N HIS A 195 17.57 -7.21 -18.44
CA HIS A 195 16.46 -7.63 -19.29
C HIS A 195 15.38 -8.45 -18.55
N PHE A 196 15.62 -8.83 -17.29
CA PHE A 196 14.73 -9.77 -16.60
C PHE A 196 13.32 -9.22 -16.37
N ASP A 197 13.19 -7.93 -16.08
CA ASP A 197 11.90 -7.33 -15.80
C ASP A 197 11.08 -7.14 -17.06
N GLY A 198 11.64 -6.62 -18.14
CA GLY A 198 10.93 -6.50 -19.41
C GLY A 198 10.63 -7.85 -20.08
N PHE A 199 11.50 -8.87 -19.96
CA PHE A 199 11.11 -10.25 -20.30
C PHE A 199 9.97 -10.77 -19.43
N GLY A 200 9.93 -10.38 -18.15
CA GLY A 200 8.83 -10.65 -17.24
C GLY A 200 7.49 -10.13 -17.75
N GLU A 201 7.45 -8.86 -18.14
CA GLU A 201 6.26 -8.19 -18.67
C GLU A 201 5.80 -8.81 -20.00
N LEU A 202 6.73 -9.05 -20.94
CA LEU A 202 6.42 -9.71 -22.21
C LEU A 202 5.89 -11.13 -22.02
N ALA A 203 6.48 -11.90 -21.10
CA ALA A 203 6.04 -13.25 -20.81
C ALA A 203 4.65 -13.30 -20.17
N GLU A 204 4.31 -12.35 -19.29
CA GLU A 204 2.96 -12.26 -18.72
C GLU A 204 1.91 -12.04 -19.81
N GLN A 205 2.17 -11.13 -20.75
CA GLN A 205 1.28 -10.87 -21.90
C GLN A 205 1.14 -12.10 -22.82
N LEU A 206 2.20 -12.91 -22.94
CA LEU A 206 2.23 -14.10 -23.80
C LEU A 206 1.79 -15.39 -23.08
N GLY A 207 1.48 -15.33 -21.78
CA GLY A 207 1.11 -16.50 -20.98
C GLY A 207 2.27 -17.49 -20.73
N ILE A 208 3.51 -17.00 -20.70
CA ILE A 208 4.74 -17.76 -20.48
C ILE A 208 5.10 -17.69 -19.00
N ALA A 209 5.37 -18.84 -18.38
CA ALA A 209 5.87 -18.86 -17.00
C ALA A 209 7.36 -18.50 -16.98
N ILE A 210 7.80 -17.65 -16.04
CA ILE A 210 9.22 -17.28 -15.90
C ILE A 210 9.82 -17.72 -14.57
N ALA A 211 11.04 -18.22 -14.63
CA ALA A 211 11.92 -18.39 -13.47
C ALA A 211 13.19 -17.54 -13.66
N LYS A 212 13.40 -16.54 -12.79
CA LYS A 212 14.58 -15.67 -12.81
C LYS A 212 15.70 -16.22 -11.92
N ILE A 213 16.91 -16.35 -12.46
CA ILE A 213 18.11 -16.85 -11.78
C ILE A 213 19.25 -15.85 -11.94
N ASN A 214 19.61 -15.18 -10.84
CA ASN A 214 20.79 -14.32 -10.77
C ASN A 214 22.04 -15.13 -10.40
N MET A 215 23.21 -14.62 -10.73
CA MET A 215 24.49 -15.28 -10.48
C MET A 215 25.28 -14.50 -9.43
N LYS A 216 25.33 -15.04 -8.20
CA LYS A 216 26.19 -14.48 -7.15
C LYS A 216 27.64 -14.89 -7.41
N LYS A 217 28.50 -13.90 -7.62
CA LYS A 217 29.91 -14.03 -7.97
C LYS A 217 30.76 -13.57 -6.78
N THR A 218 31.55 -14.46 -6.18
CA THR A 218 32.38 -14.15 -5.00
C THR A 218 33.79 -14.70 -5.12
N VAL A 219 34.77 -13.97 -4.58
CA VAL A 219 36.16 -14.41 -4.44
C VAL A 219 36.36 -14.92 -3.00
N LYS A 220 36.71 -16.19 -2.82
CA LYS A 220 36.75 -16.86 -1.49
C LYS A 220 37.92 -16.46 -0.61
N SER A 221 39.11 -16.24 -1.16
CA SER A 221 40.29 -15.83 -0.41
C SER A 221 41.36 -15.26 -1.34
N MET A 222 41.91 -14.09 -1.00
CA MET A 222 43.12 -13.57 -1.64
C MET A 222 44.34 -14.30 -1.04
N PRO A 223 45.27 -14.82 -1.85
CA PRO A 223 46.50 -15.41 -1.32
C PRO A 223 47.33 -14.34 -0.58
N ASP A 224 47.81 -14.67 0.63
CA ASP A 224 48.50 -13.72 1.53
C ASP A 224 49.83 -13.18 0.97
N SER A 225 50.46 -13.90 0.03
CA SER A 225 51.49 -13.42 -0.89
C SER A 225 51.68 -14.44 -2.01
N GLY A 226 51.84 -13.97 -3.25
CA GLY A 226 52.00 -14.83 -4.42
C GLY A 226 52.10 -14.04 -5.72
N THR A 227 52.74 -14.64 -6.72
CA THR A 227 52.79 -14.06 -8.07
C THR A 227 51.42 -14.18 -8.75
N VAL A 228 51.18 -13.42 -9.83
CA VAL A 228 49.96 -13.55 -10.66
C VAL A 228 49.71 -15.02 -11.07
N THR A 229 50.78 -15.78 -11.29
CA THR A 229 50.73 -17.21 -11.62
C THR A 229 50.14 -18.07 -10.49
N ASP A 230 50.40 -17.74 -9.23
CA ASP A 230 49.88 -18.47 -8.07
C ASP A 230 48.39 -18.17 -7.86
N PHE A 231 47.99 -16.93 -8.12
CA PHE A 231 46.58 -16.52 -8.15
C PHE A 231 45.79 -17.25 -9.23
N LEU A 232 46.34 -17.39 -10.44
CA LEU A 232 45.70 -18.10 -11.56
C LEU A 232 45.53 -19.61 -11.33
N LYS A 233 46.34 -20.23 -10.46
CA LYS A 233 46.24 -21.67 -10.12
C LYS A 233 45.24 -21.96 -9.01
N ALA A 234 44.84 -20.96 -8.23
CA ALA A 234 43.94 -21.15 -7.10
C ALA A 234 42.47 -21.11 -7.56
N SER A 235 41.65 -22.08 -7.13
CA SER A 235 40.21 -22.10 -7.43
C SER A 235 39.45 -21.17 -6.47
N ILE A 236 39.60 -19.86 -6.69
CA ILE A 236 39.14 -18.80 -5.78
C ILE A 236 37.76 -18.23 -6.14
N LEU A 237 37.27 -18.50 -7.35
CA LEU A 237 36.00 -17.97 -7.85
C LEU A 237 34.86 -18.93 -7.51
N GLU A 238 33.81 -18.43 -6.88
CA GLU A 238 32.54 -19.13 -6.69
C GLU A 238 31.42 -18.36 -7.39
N VAL A 239 30.70 -19.07 -8.25
CA VAL A 239 29.48 -18.58 -8.91
C VAL A 239 28.33 -19.48 -8.49
N SER A 240 27.27 -18.89 -7.93
CA SER A 240 26.11 -19.63 -7.44
C SER A 240 24.79 -19.03 -7.91
N PRO A 241 23.83 -19.85 -8.39
CA PRO A 241 22.54 -19.36 -8.84
C PRO A 241 21.62 -18.99 -7.67
N ILE A 242 20.99 -17.83 -7.74
CA ILE A 242 20.00 -17.32 -6.78
C ILE A 242 18.66 -17.13 -7.48
N LYS A 243 17.61 -17.80 -6.98
CA LYS A 243 16.25 -17.59 -7.50
C LYS A 243 15.70 -16.26 -6.99
N VAL A 244 15.32 -15.36 -7.91
CA VAL A 244 14.68 -14.09 -7.56
C VAL A 244 13.20 -14.34 -7.21
N LYS A 245 12.75 -13.83 -6.07
CA LYS A 245 11.33 -13.77 -5.71
C LYS A 245 10.80 -12.38 -6.06
N THR A 246 10.24 -12.21 -7.24
CA THR A 246 9.49 -10.99 -7.58
C THR A 246 8.18 -11.01 -6.80
N LYS A 247 8.07 -10.15 -5.78
CA LYS A 247 6.78 -9.91 -5.11
C LYS A 247 6.05 -8.88 -5.98
N SER A 248 5.03 -9.29 -6.73
CA SER A 248 4.15 -8.33 -7.40
C SER A 248 3.54 -7.45 -6.31
N VAL A 249 3.92 -6.17 -6.26
CA VAL A 249 3.30 -5.23 -5.33
C VAL A 249 1.93 -4.90 -5.91
N GLN A 250 0.91 -5.65 -5.52
CA GLN A 250 -0.46 -5.34 -5.90
C GLN A 250 -0.92 -4.10 -5.11
N GLU A 251 -1.61 -3.16 -5.76
CA GLU A 251 -2.06 -1.94 -5.11
C GLU A 251 -3.04 -2.22 -3.97
N LYS A 252 -2.92 -1.47 -2.87
CA LYS A 252 -3.92 -1.44 -1.81
C LYS A 252 -5.08 -0.55 -2.24
N ILE A 253 -6.23 -1.14 -2.51
CA ILE A 253 -7.44 -0.42 -2.95
C ILE A 253 -8.43 -0.34 -1.80
N LEU A 254 -8.91 0.86 -1.50
CA LEU A 254 -10.03 1.12 -0.61
C LEU A 254 -11.27 1.51 -1.41
N TYR A 255 -12.35 0.75 -1.27
CA TYR A 255 -13.67 1.13 -1.77
C TYR A 255 -14.46 1.80 -0.65
N MET A 256 -14.76 3.08 -0.82
CA MET A 256 -15.42 3.89 0.21
C MET A 256 -16.89 4.07 -0.15
N PHE A 257 -17.78 3.47 0.64
CA PHE A 257 -19.23 3.58 0.48
C PHE A 257 -19.76 4.60 1.48
N ASP A 258 -20.21 5.73 0.97
CA ASP A 258 -20.76 6.84 1.76
C ASP A 258 -22.27 6.95 1.52
N THR A 259 -23.05 7.06 2.60
CA THR A 259 -24.51 7.25 2.51
C THR A 259 -24.90 8.65 2.03
N ASP A 260 -23.99 9.62 2.15
CA ASP A 260 -24.25 11.02 1.81
C ASP A 260 -24.13 11.26 0.30
N ALA A 261 -24.69 12.37 -0.19
CA ALA A 261 -24.61 12.74 -1.61
C ALA A 261 -23.18 12.91 -2.13
N PHE A 262 -22.23 13.18 -1.24
CA PHE A 262 -20.81 13.27 -1.52
C PHE A 262 -20.03 12.54 -0.44
N ALA A 263 -19.02 11.79 -0.85
CA ALA A 263 -18.15 11.08 0.05
C ALA A 263 -17.24 12.05 0.82
N SER A 264 -17.00 11.79 2.11
CA SER A 264 -16.20 12.65 2.99
C SER A 264 -14.77 12.87 2.48
N PRO A 265 -14.34 14.10 2.13
CA PRO A 265 -12.95 14.37 1.77
C PRO A 265 -11.96 14.11 2.92
N PHE A 266 -12.44 14.24 4.16
CA PHE A 266 -11.65 13.96 5.35
C PHE A 266 -11.24 12.48 5.39
N ASP A 267 -12.20 11.58 5.19
CA ASP A 267 -12.00 10.13 5.25
C ASP A 267 -11.13 9.66 4.06
N ILE A 268 -11.30 10.28 2.88
CA ILE A 268 -10.46 10.02 1.70
C ILE A 268 -8.99 10.37 1.98
N ASN A 269 -8.72 11.56 2.53
CA ASN A 269 -7.36 11.98 2.85
C ASN A 269 -6.73 11.05 3.89
N MET A 270 -7.48 10.70 4.94
CA MET A 270 -7.00 9.77 5.97
C MET A 270 -6.69 8.38 5.43
N ALA A 271 -7.44 7.90 4.44
CA ALA A 271 -7.16 6.64 3.78
C ALA A 271 -5.84 6.69 2.99
N TYR A 272 -5.57 7.75 2.23
CA TYR A 272 -4.27 7.90 1.56
C TYR A 272 -3.12 7.99 2.58
N ASP A 273 -3.28 8.78 3.65
CA ASP A 273 -2.28 8.89 4.73
C ASP A 273 -2.06 7.55 5.49
N ALA A 274 -3.04 6.65 5.44
CA ALA A 274 -2.94 5.31 6.01
C ALA A 274 -2.21 4.31 5.10
N GLY A 275 -1.85 4.69 3.88
CA GLY A 275 -1.06 3.88 2.95
C GLY A 275 -1.89 3.09 1.93
N PHE A 276 -3.15 3.45 1.70
CA PHE A 276 -3.88 2.98 0.52
C PHE A 276 -3.32 3.64 -0.75
N ASN A 277 -3.14 2.86 -1.81
CA ASN A 277 -2.64 3.36 -3.10
C ASN A 277 -3.74 3.99 -3.93
N VAL A 278 -4.96 3.46 -3.82
CA VAL A 278 -6.14 3.94 -4.55
C VAL A 278 -7.33 3.98 -3.60
N VAL A 279 -8.03 5.11 -3.56
CA VAL A 279 -9.29 5.27 -2.81
C VAL A 279 -10.39 5.59 -3.81
N ILE A 280 -11.42 4.74 -3.87
CA ILE A 280 -12.54 4.85 -4.81
C ILE A 280 -13.81 5.20 -4.04
N PRO A 281 -14.24 6.48 -4.08
CA PRO A 281 -15.45 6.91 -3.39
C PRO A 281 -16.71 6.61 -4.19
N PHE A 282 -17.69 6.00 -3.54
CA PHE A 282 -19.08 5.90 -3.99
C PHE A 282 -19.97 6.67 -3.01
N SER A 283 -20.80 7.56 -3.55
CA SER A 283 -21.72 8.40 -2.77
C SER A 283 -23.17 7.96 -2.97
N GLY A 284 -24.03 8.27 -2.00
CA GLY A 284 -25.44 7.89 -2.01
C GLY A 284 -25.65 6.38 -2.04
N VAL A 285 -24.74 5.62 -1.43
CA VAL A 285 -24.81 4.16 -1.38
C VAL A 285 -25.87 3.74 -0.38
N THR A 286 -26.64 2.72 -0.77
CA THR A 286 -27.68 2.09 0.04
C THR A 286 -27.42 0.59 0.10
N ALA A 287 -27.95 -0.07 1.13
CA ALA A 287 -27.69 -1.47 1.41
C ALA A 287 -28.17 -2.42 0.29
N ASP A 288 -29.19 -2.03 -0.49
CA ASP A 288 -29.68 -2.79 -1.65
C ASP A 288 -28.72 -2.76 -2.85
N LYS A 289 -27.87 -1.73 -2.96
CA LYS A 289 -26.91 -1.57 -4.07
C LYS A 289 -25.53 -2.10 -3.76
N VAL A 290 -25.14 -2.17 -2.48
CA VAL A 290 -23.75 -2.47 -2.10
C VAL A 290 -23.31 -3.88 -2.47
N ALA A 291 -24.22 -4.87 -2.44
CA ALA A 291 -23.86 -6.27 -2.67
C ALA A 291 -23.19 -6.49 -4.05
N ARG A 292 -23.74 -5.86 -5.10
CA ARG A 292 -23.17 -5.93 -6.45
C ARG A 292 -21.82 -5.23 -6.54
N LEU A 293 -21.68 -4.06 -5.92
CA LEU A 293 -20.41 -3.32 -5.90
C LEU A 293 -19.30 -4.10 -5.21
N VAL A 294 -19.62 -4.77 -4.10
CA VAL A 294 -18.69 -5.63 -3.36
C VAL A 294 -18.25 -6.81 -4.21
N GLN A 295 -19.20 -7.51 -4.86
CA GLN A 295 -18.87 -8.62 -5.75
C GLN A 295 -18.02 -8.20 -6.95
N ASP A 296 -18.37 -7.09 -7.61
CA ASP A 296 -17.60 -6.55 -8.73
C ASP A 296 -16.17 -6.16 -8.30
N ALA A 297 -16.01 -5.55 -7.11
CA ALA A 297 -14.72 -5.23 -6.52
C ALA A 297 -13.88 -6.48 -6.18
N MET A 298 -14.52 -7.54 -5.68
CA MET A 298 -13.86 -8.78 -5.28
C MET A 298 -13.42 -9.61 -6.49
N PHE A 299 -14.31 -9.82 -7.46
CA PHE A 299 -14.05 -10.70 -8.61
C PHE A 299 -13.18 -10.08 -9.70
N SER A 300 -12.99 -8.75 -9.66
CA SER A 300 -12.05 -8.06 -10.55
C SER A 300 -10.58 -8.21 -10.13
N ARG A 301 -10.30 -8.84 -8.98
CA ARG A 301 -8.94 -9.00 -8.43
C ARG A 301 -8.66 -10.44 -7.99
N LYS A 302 -7.38 -10.76 -7.78
CA LYS A 302 -6.97 -12.06 -7.20
C LYS A 302 -7.49 -12.16 -5.74
N PRO A 303 -7.81 -13.35 -5.23
CA PRO A 303 -8.38 -13.51 -3.89
C PRO A 303 -7.53 -12.90 -2.77
N ASP A 304 -6.20 -12.89 -2.92
CA ASP A 304 -5.25 -12.36 -1.95
C ASP A 304 -4.84 -10.89 -2.20
N ALA A 305 -5.50 -10.23 -3.16
CA ALA A 305 -5.23 -8.85 -3.49
C ALA A 305 -5.63 -7.91 -2.33
N PRO A 306 -4.77 -6.96 -1.94
CA PRO A 306 -5.10 -6.01 -0.88
C PRO A 306 -6.28 -5.10 -1.25
N THR A 307 -7.46 -5.46 -0.77
CA THR A 307 -8.73 -4.76 -0.98
C THR A 307 -9.39 -4.54 0.38
N CYS A 308 -9.92 -3.35 0.61
CA CYS A 308 -10.60 -2.97 1.83
C CYS A 308 -11.89 -2.22 1.47
N PHE A 309 -12.89 -2.31 2.35
CA PHE A 309 -14.13 -1.54 2.25
C PHE A 309 -14.23 -0.57 3.43
N PHE A 310 -14.64 0.67 3.18
CA PHE A 310 -14.96 1.65 4.23
C PHE A 310 -16.43 2.06 4.10
N VAL A 311 -17.13 2.13 5.22
CA VAL A 311 -18.52 2.57 5.29
C VAL A 311 -18.60 3.85 6.11
N GLY A 312 -19.00 4.92 5.44
CA GLY A 312 -19.11 6.27 5.98
C GLY A 312 -20.51 6.86 5.84
N GLY A 313 -20.59 8.18 5.99
CA GLY A 313 -21.81 8.97 5.78
C GLY A 313 -22.64 9.24 7.03
N SER A 314 -23.61 10.14 6.90
CA SER A 314 -24.41 10.68 8.00
C SER A 314 -25.59 9.79 8.41
N ASN A 315 -26.03 8.87 7.55
CA ASN A 315 -27.13 7.94 7.86
C ASN A 315 -26.58 6.66 8.50
N VAL A 316 -26.34 6.71 9.80
CA VAL A 316 -25.72 5.62 10.57
C VAL A 316 -26.49 4.31 10.46
N LYS A 317 -27.82 4.34 10.52
CA LYS A 317 -28.65 3.13 10.37
C LYS A 317 -28.47 2.48 8.99
N GLU A 318 -28.26 3.29 7.96
CA GLU A 318 -28.01 2.77 6.61
C GLU A 318 -26.57 2.27 6.47
N ALA A 319 -25.60 2.97 7.08
CA ALA A 319 -24.21 2.52 7.16
C ALA A 319 -24.09 1.14 7.83
N ASP A 320 -24.81 0.89 8.93
CA ASP A 320 -24.82 -0.40 9.61
C ASP A 320 -25.38 -1.51 8.70
N LYS A 321 -26.48 -1.24 8.00
CA LYS A 321 -27.03 -2.19 7.01
C LYS A 321 -26.05 -2.45 5.87
N ILE A 322 -25.37 -1.41 5.38
CA ILE A 322 -24.34 -1.54 4.35
C ILE A 322 -23.22 -2.45 4.84
N ALA A 323 -22.71 -2.23 6.06
CA ALA A 323 -21.68 -3.08 6.66
C ALA A 323 -22.13 -4.54 6.80
N GLU A 324 -23.37 -4.80 7.23
CA GLU A 324 -23.94 -6.14 7.26
C GLU A 324 -24.06 -6.77 5.87
N MET A 325 -24.49 -5.99 4.88
CA MET A 325 -24.63 -6.48 3.50
C MET A 325 -23.29 -6.76 2.84
N ILE A 326 -22.24 -5.98 3.11
CA ILE A 326 -20.87 -6.27 2.67
C ILE A 326 -20.45 -7.64 3.20
N LYS A 327 -20.60 -7.86 4.51
CA LYS A 327 -20.24 -9.14 5.15
C LYS A 327 -20.98 -10.33 4.55
N LYS A 328 -22.29 -10.17 4.29
CA LYS A 328 -23.12 -11.20 3.65
C LYS A 328 -22.78 -11.44 2.17
N SER A 329 -22.09 -10.50 1.52
CA SER A 329 -21.71 -10.61 0.12
C SER A 329 -20.38 -11.35 -0.08
N PHE A 330 -19.63 -11.61 1.00
CA PHE A 330 -18.39 -12.36 0.94
C PHE A 330 -18.63 -13.85 0.66
N ILE A 331 -17.66 -14.46 -0.03
CA ILE A 331 -17.61 -15.90 -0.27
C ILE A 331 -16.31 -16.47 0.32
N PRO A 332 -16.28 -17.75 0.72
CA PRO A 332 -15.08 -18.36 1.27
C PRO A 332 -13.86 -18.16 0.36
N GLY A 333 -12.77 -17.60 0.91
CA GLY A 333 -11.53 -17.32 0.18
C GLY A 333 -11.49 -15.96 -0.52
N PHE A 334 -12.61 -15.24 -0.62
CA PHE A 334 -12.68 -13.84 -1.04
C PHE A 334 -13.33 -13.03 0.08
N GLU A 335 -12.52 -12.73 1.08
CA GLU A 335 -12.94 -12.00 2.26
C GLU A 335 -11.98 -10.84 2.49
N HIS A 336 -12.51 -9.69 2.87
CA HIS A 336 -11.74 -8.47 2.96
C HIS A 336 -12.04 -7.70 4.26
N PRO A 337 -11.09 -6.87 4.75
CA PRO A 337 -11.34 -5.98 5.85
C PRO A 337 -12.43 -4.96 5.52
N VAL A 338 -13.26 -4.65 6.53
CA VAL A 338 -14.35 -3.67 6.44
C VAL A 338 -14.20 -2.68 7.60
N VAL A 339 -14.05 -1.41 7.30
CA VAL A 339 -14.01 -0.31 8.26
C VAL A 339 -15.38 0.36 8.29
N VAL A 340 -15.91 0.61 9.49
CA VAL A 340 -17.20 1.28 9.67
C VAL A 340 -16.98 2.44 10.62
N ASP A 341 -17.17 3.67 10.14
CA ASP A 341 -17.07 4.88 10.97
C ASP A 341 -17.94 6.03 10.43
N PRO A 342 -19.28 5.87 10.41
CA PRO A 342 -20.16 6.86 9.81
C PRO A 342 -20.06 8.20 10.57
N ARG A 343 -19.59 9.24 9.85
CA ARG A 343 -19.26 10.58 10.37
C ARG A 343 -18.36 10.57 11.62
N GLY A 344 -17.47 9.59 11.73
CA GLY A 344 -16.59 9.50 12.88
C GLY A 344 -17.27 9.04 14.17
N SER A 345 -18.49 8.48 14.09
CA SER A 345 -19.27 8.12 15.28
C SER A 345 -18.60 7.07 16.16
N HIS A 346 -17.97 6.06 15.55
CA HIS A 346 -17.29 4.98 16.27
C HIS A 346 -16.00 5.50 16.91
N THR A 347 -15.20 6.22 16.13
CA THR A 347 -13.91 6.75 16.60
C THR A 347 -14.08 7.86 17.64
N THR A 348 -15.09 8.72 17.47
CA THR A 348 -15.42 9.78 18.46
C THR A 348 -15.92 9.17 19.74
N ALA A 349 -16.90 8.25 19.69
CA ALA A 349 -17.43 7.60 20.90
C ALA A 349 -16.33 6.84 21.66
N SER A 350 -15.47 6.14 20.93
CA SER A 350 -14.31 5.45 21.48
C SER A 350 -13.38 6.41 22.19
N ALA A 351 -12.97 7.50 21.53
CA ALA A 351 -12.11 8.51 22.13
C ALA A 351 -12.77 9.18 23.35
N THR A 352 -14.10 9.40 23.32
CA THR A 352 -14.87 9.97 24.44
C THR A 352 -14.77 9.11 25.68
N VAL A 353 -15.07 7.81 25.55
CA VAL A 353 -15.01 6.90 26.71
C VAL A 353 -13.57 6.68 27.16
N THR A 354 -12.59 6.55 26.25
CA THR A 354 -11.19 6.42 26.64
C THR A 354 -10.67 7.66 27.38
N LYS A 355 -11.05 8.88 26.96
CA LYS A 355 -10.70 10.11 27.70
C LYS A 355 -11.33 10.14 29.10
N ALA A 356 -12.56 9.66 29.27
CA ALA A 356 -13.15 9.52 30.59
C ALA A 356 -12.36 8.54 31.48
N VAL A 357 -11.88 7.41 30.93
CA VAL A 357 -11.00 6.46 31.64
C VAL A 357 -9.65 7.12 32.02
N GLU A 358 -9.06 7.90 31.11
CA GLU A 358 -7.81 8.62 31.38
C GLU A 358 -7.98 9.62 32.53
N MET A 359 -9.04 10.42 32.50
CA MET A 359 -9.38 11.36 33.56
C MET A 359 -9.63 10.63 34.88
N ALA A 360 -10.37 9.51 34.86
CA ALA A 360 -10.62 8.70 36.05
C ALA A 360 -9.31 8.31 36.75
N GLY A 361 -8.33 7.82 36.00
CA GLY A 361 -7.00 7.51 36.54
C GLY A 361 -6.27 8.72 37.15
N LYS A 362 -6.34 9.89 36.50
CA LYS A 362 -5.74 11.14 37.01
C LYS A 362 -6.37 11.62 38.32
N HIS A 363 -7.66 11.32 38.51
CA HIS A 363 -8.43 11.66 39.72
C HIS A 363 -8.52 10.51 40.73
N GLY A 364 -7.61 9.52 40.64
CA GLY A 364 -7.46 8.46 41.64
C GLY A 364 -8.51 7.36 41.58
N TRP A 365 -9.25 7.23 40.47
CA TRP A 365 -10.17 6.12 40.23
C TRP A 365 -9.44 5.01 39.47
N ASP A 366 -9.70 3.76 39.85
CA ASP A 366 -9.23 2.58 39.11
C ASP A 366 -10.16 2.30 37.92
N GLY A 367 -10.09 3.18 36.91
CA GLY A 367 -10.99 3.16 35.76
C GLY A 367 -12.40 3.67 36.06
N ILE A 368 -13.36 3.27 35.22
CA ILE A 368 -14.76 3.73 35.29
C ILE A 368 -15.77 2.61 35.61
N ALA A 369 -15.32 1.38 35.83
CA ALA A 369 -16.19 0.27 36.18
C ALA A 369 -17.01 0.56 37.46
N GLY A 370 -18.30 0.25 37.43
CA GLY A 370 -19.23 0.52 38.54
C GLY A 370 -19.62 2.00 38.70
N LYS A 371 -19.03 2.93 37.94
CA LYS A 371 -19.41 4.35 37.96
C LYS A 371 -20.72 4.59 37.24
N LYS A 372 -21.45 5.62 37.65
CA LYS A 372 -22.65 6.10 36.99
C LYS A 372 -22.26 7.04 35.84
N VAL A 373 -22.61 6.67 34.61
CA VAL A 373 -22.30 7.44 33.40
C VAL A 373 -23.60 7.97 32.80
N ALA A 374 -23.74 9.30 32.70
CA ALA A 374 -24.86 9.91 31.99
C ALA A 374 -24.39 10.42 30.62
N VAL A 375 -25.04 9.92 29.56
CA VAL A 375 -24.75 10.28 28.18
C VAL A 375 -25.85 11.20 27.67
N PHE A 376 -25.55 12.49 27.53
CA PHE A 376 -26.49 13.49 27.03
C PHE A 376 -26.43 13.59 25.52
N GLY A 377 -27.49 13.13 24.85
CA GLY A 377 -27.61 13.07 23.39
C GLY A 377 -27.75 11.63 22.90
N ALA A 378 -28.89 11.34 22.25
CA ALA A 378 -29.20 10.03 21.70
C ALA A 378 -28.79 9.86 20.23
N GLY A 379 -27.90 10.72 19.72
CA GLY A 379 -27.32 10.60 18.39
C GLY A 379 -26.30 9.45 18.28
N PRO A 380 -25.71 9.22 17.10
CA PRO A 380 -24.82 8.09 16.86
C PRO A 380 -23.64 7.97 17.83
N VAL A 381 -22.97 9.08 18.13
CA VAL A 381 -21.84 9.09 19.08
C VAL A 381 -22.31 8.69 20.48
N GLY A 382 -23.44 9.22 20.94
CA GLY A 382 -23.99 8.92 22.25
C GLY A 382 -24.44 7.46 22.38
N GLN A 383 -25.04 6.90 21.34
CA GLN A 383 -25.44 5.48 21.28
C GLN A 383 -24.23 4.55 21.45
N ILE A 384 -23.18 4.76 20.65
CA ILE A 384 -21.97 3.94 20.74
C ILE A 384 -21.22 4.17 22.05
N ALA A 385 -21.14 5.41 22.54
CA ALA A 385 -20.50 5.71 23.82
C ALA A 385 -21.23 5.02 24.99
N ALA A 386 -22.56 4.94 24.94
CA ALA A 386 -23.36 4.20 25.91
C ALA A 386 -23.08 2.70 25.87
N ILE A 387 -22.96 2.11 24.67
CA ILE A 387 -22.59 0.69 24.50
C ILE A 387 -21.19 0.42 25.09
N ILE A 388 -20.20 1.24 24.72
CA ILE A 388 -18.82 1.07 25.20
C ILE A 388 -18.76 1.21 26.74
N ALA A 389 -19.39 2.24 27.30
CA ALA A 389 -19.42 2.43 28.75
C ALA A 389 -20.14 1.27 29.47
N ALA A 390 -21.22 0.74 28.91
CA ALA A 390 -21.91 -0.43 29.47
C ALA A 390 -21.06 -1.70 29.44
N LYS A 391 -20.26 -1.90 28.38
CA LYS A 391 -19.27 -2.99 28.26
C LYS A 391 -18.14 -2.85 29.28
N GLU A 392 -17.72 -1.62 29.59
CA GLU A 392 -16.79 -1.27 30.68
C GLU A 392 -17.43 -1.32 32.09
N LYS A 393 -18.60 -1.97 32.21
CA LYS A 393 -19.31 -2.24 33.47
C LYS A 393 -19.81 -0.98 34.19
N CYS A 394 -20.07 0.11 33.47
CA CYS A 394 -20.67 1.31 34.02
C CYS A 394 -22.20 1.20 34.16
N HIS A 395 -22.78 1.92 35.11
CA HIS A 395 -24.24 2.13 35.17
C HIS A 395 -24.61 3.28 34.24
N VAL A 396 -25.02 2.96 33.01
CA VAL A 396 -25.25 3.95 31.95
C VAL A 396 -26.70 4.44 31.91
N THR A 397 -26.88 5.75 31.81
CA THR A 397 -28.15 6.39 31.45
C THR A 397 -27.95 7.22 30.19
N ILE A 398 -28.61 6.85 29.09
CA ILE A 398 -28.66 7.65 27.86
C ILE A 398 -29.85 8.59 27.92
N VAL A 399 -29.57 9.88 27.73
CA VAL A 399 -30.53 10.97 27.97
C VAL A 399 -30.89 11.63 26.65
N GLU A 400 -32.17 11.62 26.33
CA GLU A 400 -32.74 12.39 25.23
C GLU A 400 -33.26 13.73 25.77
N THR A 401 -32.81 14.81 25.12
CA THR A 401 -33.09 16.20 25.51
C THR A 401 -33.92 16.94 24.46
N TRP A 402 -34.17 16.32 23.31
CA TRP A 402 -34.93 16.92 22.21
C TRP A 402 -36.44 16.84 22.47
N ASP A 403 -37.11 17.99 22.44
CA ASP A 403 -38.54 18.15 22.72
C ASP A 403 -39.46 17.41 21.73
N LYS A 404 -38.97 17.12 20.52
CA LYS A 404 -39.70 16.36 19.50
C LYS A 404 -39.56 14.85 19.63
N ALA A 405 -38.68 14.36 20.50
CA ALA A 405 -38.59 12.95 20.82
C ALA A 405 -39.63 12.57 21.88
N SER A 406 -39.69 11.29 22.25
CA SER A 406 -40.62 10.80 23.27
C SER A 406 -39.94 9.86 24.26
N LYS A 407 -40.55 9.68 25.43
CA LYS A 407 -40.07 8.74 26.44
C LYS A 407 -39.99 7.31 25.90
N GLU A 408 -41.01 6.89 25.14
CA GLU A 408 -41.08 5.57 24.50
C GLU A 408 -39.94 5.39 23.50
N SER A 409 -39.56 6.46 22.78
CA SER A 409 -38.48 6.40 21.79
C SER A 409 -37.10 6.14 22.43
N ILE A 410 -36.80 6.76 23.58
CA ILE A 410 -35.52 6.57 24.28
C ILE A 410 -35.47 5.24 25.03
N GLU A 411 -36.62 4.74 25.53
CA GLU A 411 -36.72 3.40 26.11
C GLU A 411 -36.53 2.30 25.05
N ALA A 412 -37.16 2.45 23.88
CA ALA A 412 -36.96 1.54 22.75
C ALA A 412 -35.51 1.57 22.25
N LEU A 413 -34.88 2.75 22.19
CA LEU A 413 -33.47 2.88 21.86
C LEU A 413 -32.59 2.14 22.88
N ALA A 414 -32.81 2.36 24.18
CA ALA A 414 -32.05 1.68 25.23
C ALA A 414 -32.20 0.15 25.13
N ALA A 415 -33.39 -0.37 24.81
CA ALA A 415 -33.60 -1.79 24.57
C ALA A 415 -32.78 -2.31 23.38
N ALA A 416 -32.72 -1.56 22.26
CA ALA A 416 -31.91 -1.90 21.10
C ALA A 416 -30.40 -1.88 21.42
N LEU A 417 -29.92 -0.84 22.12
CA LEU A 417 -28.51 -0.73 22.54
C LEU A 417 -28.11 -1.86 23.50
N ASN A 418 -29.01 -2.30 24.38
CA ASN A 418 -28.76 -3.46 25.26
C ASN A 418 -28.64 -4.77 24.47
N ALA A 419 -29.46 -4.95 23.44
CA ALA A 419 -29.36 -6.12 22.56
C ALA A 419 -28.02 -6.15 21.82
N GLU A 420 -27.54 -4.98 21.37
CA GLU A 420 -26.26 -4.84 20.69
C GLU A 420 -25.05 -4.97 21.64
N ALA A 421 -25.11 -4.38 22.84
CA ALA A 421 -24.03 -4.44 23.82
C ALA A 421 -23.74 -5.86 24.33
N GLY A 422 -24.74 -6.75 24.26
CA GLY A 422 -24.64 -8.15 24.64
C GLY A 422 -24.85 -8.39 26.14
N LYS A 423 -25.00 -9.68 26.51
CA LYS A 423 -25.43 -10.09 27.86
C LYS A 423 -24.43 -9.78 28.98
N GLU A 424 -23.17 -9.55 28.65
CA GLU A 424 -22.13 -9.24 29.63
C GLU A 424 -22.10 -7.75 30.01
N ALA A 425 -22.73 -6.87 29.22
CA ALA A 425 -22.77 -5.44 29.51
C ALA A 425 -23.76 -5.14 30.64
N VAL A 426 -23.51 -4.06 31.39
CA VAL A 426 -24.47 -3.57 32.38
C VAL A 426 -25.65 -2.91 31.64
N PRO A 427 -26.92 -3.17 32.03
CA PRO A 427 -28.06 -2.63 31.31
C PRO A 427 -28.08 -1.10 31.21
N ILE A 428 -28.19 -0.60 29.98
CA ILE A 428 -28.36 0.81 29.64
C ILE A 428 -29.80 1.22 29.93
N LYS A 429 -29.98 2.35 30.63
CA LYS A 429 -31.30 2.96 30.88
C LYS A 429 -31.53 4.16 29.96
N GLY A 430 -32.74 4.29 29.43
CA GLY A 430 -33.16 5.49 28.71
C GLY A 430 -33.82 6.50 29.66
N ALA A 431 -33.49 7.78 29.53
CA ALA A 431 -34.15 8.87 30.24
C ALA A 431 -34.56 9.99 29.28
N PHE A 432 -35.77 10.51 29.45
CA PHE A 432 -36.26 11.66 28.70
C PHE A 432 -36.26 12.89 29.61
N ALA A 433 -35.37 13.85 29.35
CA ALA A 433 -35.14 14.99 30.23
C ALA A 433 -34.85 16.26 29.41
N ILE A 434 -35.91 17.00 29.07
CA ILE A 434 -35.83 18.24 28.30
C ILE A 434 -35.46 19.43 29.20
N THR A 435 -36.10 19.54 30.36
CA THR A 435 -35.95 20.68 31.27
C THR A 435 -34.79 20.47 32.25
N ASP A 436 -34.25 21.57 32.78
CA ASP A 436 -33.16 21.48 33.75
C ASP A 436 -33.57 20.76 35.03
N ASP A 437 -34.83 20.90 35.46
CA ASP A 437 -35.35 20.17 36.63
C ASP A 437 -35.38 18.65 36.40
N ALA A 438 -35.65 18.20 35.17
CA ALA A 438 -35.62 16.78 34.82
C ALA A 438 -34.17 16.26 34.66
N LYS A 439 -33.25 17.11 34.17
CA LYS A 439 -31.83 16.76 34.00
C LYS A 439 -31.07 16.72 35.33
N LEU A 440 -31.39 17.62 36.25
CA LEU A 440 -30.68 17.80 37.52
C LEU A 440 -30.50 16.50 38.34
N PRO A 441 -31.52 15.66 38.59
CA PRO A 441 -31.32 14.43 39.36
C PRO A 441 -30.36 13.45 38.66
N ILE A 442 -30.42 13.36 37.33
CA ILE A 442 -29.52 12.50 36.54
C ILE A 442 -28.08 12.99 36.68
N VAL A 443 -27.86 14.30 36.54
CA VAL A 443 -26.52 14.91 36.66
C VAL A 443 -25.96 14.81 38.09
N GLN A 444 -26.82 14.95 39.11
CA GLN A 444 -26.44 14.80 40.51
C GLN A 444 -25.92 13.41 40.82
N GLU A 445 -26.59 12.38 40.31
CA GLU A 445 -26.18 10.99 40.52
C GLU A 445 -24.98 10.54 39.68
N ALA A 446 -24.73 11.15 38.53
CA ALA A 446 -23.67 10.72 37.62
C ALA A 446 -22.26 11.05 38.14
N ASP A 447 -21.33 10.10 38.03
CA ASP A 447 -19.90 10.32 38.27
C ASP A 447 -19.23 10.89 37.00
N VAL A 448 -19.69 10.44 35.83
CA VAL A 448 -19.17 10.85 34.52
C VAL A 448 -20.31 11.37 33.65
N LEU A 449 -20.10 12.53 33.02
CA LEU A 449 -21.01 13.19 32.09
C LEU A 449 -20.38 13.17 30.70
N LEU A 450 -21.02 12.51 29.74
CA LEU A 450 -20.63 12.53 28.34
C LEU A 450 -21.63 13.42 27.59
N ALA A 451 -21.21 14.61 27.18
CA ALA A 451 -22.04 15.50 26.38
C ALA A 451 -21.82 15.18 24.89
N CYS A 452 -22.78 14.46 24.32
CA CYS A 452 -22.81 13.94 22.95
C CYS A 452 -23.94 14.56 22.10
N ALA A 453 -24.37 15.76 22.47
CA ALA A 453 -25.47 16.48 21.81
C ALA A 453 -25.05 17.01 20.43
N THR A 454 -26.05 17.48 19.67
CA THR A 454 -25.84 18.15 18.38
C THR A 454 -24.95 19.38 18.55
N ALA A 455 -24.16 19.69 17.53
CA ALA A 455 -23.27 20.85 17.51
C ALA A 455 -24.03 22.15 17.83
N GLY A 456 -23.43 23.00 18.68
CA GLY A 456 -24.01 24.28 19.10
C GLY A 456 -25.18 24.19 20.08
N VAL A 457 -25.44 23.01 20.68
CA VAL A 457 -26.49 22.83 21.69
C VAL A 457 -25.86 22.70 23.07
N ASN A 458 -26.26 23.56 24.01
CA ASN A 458 -25.95 23.43 25.42
C ASN A 458 -26.99 22.51 26.09
N VAL A 459 -26.56 21.36 26.58
CA VAL A 459 -27.42 20.35 27.23
C VAL A 459 -27.40 20.44 28.75
N ILE A 460 -26.29 20.88 29.34
CA ILE A 460 -26.15 21.08 30.79
C ILE A 460 -25.88 22.56 31.05
N SER A 461 -26.89 23.22 31.61
CA SER A 461 -26.90 24.65 31.87
C SER A 461 -26.03 25.06 33.04
N LYS A 462 -25.77 26.37 33.13
CA LYS A 462 -25.07 26.98 34.25
C LYS A 462 -25.76 26.70 35.58
N GLU A 463 -27.09 26.76 35.61
CA GLU A 463 -27.92 26.55 36.80
C GLU A 463 -27.76 25.12 37.35
N ILE A 464 -27.64 24.12 36.47
CA ILE A 464 -27.35 22.73 36.89
C ILE A 464 -25.92 22.65 37.43
N MET A 465 -24.94 23.21 36.72
CA MET A 465 -23.52 23.15 37.09
C MET A 465 -23.26 23.79 38.47
N GLU A 466 -23.85 24.96 38.74
CA GLU A 466 -23.76 25.64 40.03
C GLU A 466 -24.39 24.81 41.16
N LYS A 467 -25.49 24.10 40.91
CA LYS A 467 -26.16 23.25 41.92
C LYS A 467 -25.38 22.00 42.29
N ILE A 468 -24.49 21.50 41.42
CA ILE A 468 -23.71 20.27 41.66
C ILE A 468 -22.25 20.55 42.06
N ALA A 469 -21.76 21.78 41.85
CA ALA A 469 -20.41 22.19 42.20
C ALA A 469 -20.11 21.91 43.69
N GLY A 470 -18.91 21.38 43.95
CA GLY A 470 -18.40 21.09 45.30
C GLY A 470 -19.03 19.87 45.99
N LYS A 471 -19.91 19.11 45.33
CA LYS A 471 -20.61 17.95 45.94
C LYS A 471 -19.92 16.59 45.70
N GLY A 472 -18.69 16.61 45.18
CA GLY A 472 -17.90 15.43 44.84
C GLY A 472 -17.23 15.57 43.47
N THR A 473 -16.31 14.65 43.16
CA THR A 473 -15.59 14.64 41.89
C THR A 473 -16.49 14.17 40.75
N LYS A 474 -16.64 15.00 39.71
CA LYS A 474 -17.34 14.65 38.46
C LYS A 474 -16.43 14.87 37.26
N LEU A 475 -16.48 13.93 36.31
CA LEU A 475 -15.71 14.01 35.06
C LEU A 475 -16.64 14.34 33.89
N VAL A 476 -16.26 15.29 33.06
CA VAL A 476 -17.05 15.75 31.92
C VAL A 476 -16.24 15.61 30.65
N VAL A 477 -16.81 14.96 29.64
CA VAL A 477 -16.26 14.94 28.28
C VAL A 477 -17.29 15.54 27.34
N ASP A 478 -16.92 16.63 26.68
CA ASP A 478 -17.78 17.37 25.76
C ASP A 478 -17.25 17.28 24.34
N ILE A 479 -18.02 16.68 23.43
CA ILE A 479 -17.63 16.51 22.02
C ILE A 479 -17.99 17.73 21.16
N ASN A 480 -18.70 18.72 21.71
CA ASN A 480 -19.17 19.85 20.93
C ASN A 480 -18.04 20.86 20.67
N ALA A 481 -17.61 20.94 19.41
CA ALA A 481 -16.61 21.90 18.96
C ALA A 481 -17.22 23.26 18.54
N VAL A 482 -18.55 23.35 18.41
CA VAL A 482 -19.26 24.54 17.93
C VAL A 482 -19.88 25.27 19.12
N PRO A 483 -19.55 26.56 19.37
CA PRO A 483 -20.16 27.32 20.45
C PRO A 483 -21.68 27.47 20.29
N PRO A 484 -22.46 27.48 21.39
CA PRO A 484 -22.04 27.24 22.77
C PRO A 484 -21.61 25.78 23.01
N ALA A 485 -20.75 25.56 24.02
CA ALA A 485 -20.36 24.21 24.44
C ALA A 485 -21.56 23.41 24.98
N GLY A 486 -21.45 22.08 24.97
CA GLY A 486 -22.49 21.18 25.45
C GLY A 486 -22.74 21.30 26.95
N VAL A 487 -21.69 21.59 27.71
CA VAL A 487 -21.77 21.83 29.17
C VAL A 487 -21.31 23.25 29.47
N ASP A 488 -22.04 23.97 30.31
CA ASP A 488 -21.61 25.29 30.76
C ASP A 488 -20.22 25.27 31.42
N GLY A 489 -19.44 26.33 31.21
CA GLY A 489 -18.05 26.44 31.69
C GLY A 489 -17.01 25.67 30.87
N MET A 490 -17.43 24.80 29.94
CA MET A 490 -16.51 24.10 29.04
C MET A 490 -15.94 25.00 27.95
N LYS A 491 -14.71 24.68 27.54
CA LYS A 491 -14.08 25.21 26.32
C LYS A 491 -13.55 24.03 25.51
N ALA A 492 -13.60 24.14 24.19
CA ALA A 492 -13.19 23.07 23.29
C ALA A 492 -11.74 22.57 23.53
N LYS A 493 -10.85 23.46 24.01
CA LYS A 493 -9.44 23.16 24.32
C LYS A 493 -9.16 22.70 25.75
N HIS A 494 -10.17 22.61 26.62
CA HIS A 494 -9.95 22.10 27.96
C HIS A 494 -9.50 20.64 27.89
N GLU A 495 -8.49 20.29 28.66
CA GLU A 495 -8.01 18.91 28.81
C GLU A 495 -7.83 18.68 30.31
N ASP A 496 -8.70 17.83 30.86
CA ASP A 496 -8.77 17.51 32.30
C ASP A 496 -8.72 18.75 33.22
N LYS A 497 -9.43 19.81 32.84
CA LYS A 497 -9.39 21.09 33.56
C LYS A 497 -10.55 21.20 34.53
N GLU A 498 -10.30 21.67 35.74
CA GLU A 498 -11.36 22.06 36.66
C GLU A 498 -12.16 23.24 36.08
N ILE A 499 -13.44 22.99 35.77
CA ILE A 499 -14.36 23.99 35.19
C ILE A 499 -15.29 24.60 36.23
N TYR A 500 -15.58 23.83 37.28
CA TYR A 500 -16.31 24.21 38.48
C TYR A 500 -15.68 23.43 39.65
N PRO A 501 -15.83 23.88 40.91
CA PRO A 501 -15.27 23.16 42.06
C PRO A 501 -15.63 21.67 42.06
N GLY A 502 -14.63 20.79 41.98
CA GLY A 502 -14.79 19.34 41.94
C GLY A 502 -15.26 18.77 40.59
N ILE A 503 -15.35 19.57 39.53
CA ILE A 503 -15.82 19.14 38.21
C ILE A 503 -14.73 19.39 37.18
N PHE A 504 -14.24 18.31 36.57
CA PHE A 504 -13.11 18.32 35.64
C PHE A 504 -13.59 18.00 34.24
N GLY A 505 -13.11 18.73 33.25
CA GLY A 505 -13.65 18.72 31.90
C GLY A 505 -12.60 18.58 30.80
N THR A 506 -12.88 17.72 29.81
CA THR A 506 -12.15 17.60 28.55
C THR A 506 -13.06 17.95 27.37
N GLY A 507 -12.62 18.88 26.52
CA GLY A 507 -13.39 19.41 25.40
C GLY A 507 -13.03 18.79 24.05
N ALA A 508 -13.81 19.16 23.03
CA ALA A 508 -13.78 18.53 21.71
C ALA A 508 -12.41 18.55 20.99
N LEU A 509 -11.62 19.62 21.13
CA LEU A 509 -10.31 19.71 20.47
C LEU A 509 -9.26 18.84 21.16
N ALA A 510 -9.30 18.71 22.49
CA ALA A 510 -8.44 17.80 23.23
C ALA A 510 -8.76 16.32 22.91
N LEU A 511 -10.03 16.03 22.60
CA LEU A 511 -10.48 14.73 22.14
C LEU A 511 -10.15 14.45 20.66
N GLY A 512 -10.22 15.48 19.81
CA GLY A 512 -10.04 15.36 18.36
C GLY A 512 -8.70 14.76 17.94
N GLY A 513 -7.62 15.03 18.68
CA GLY A 513 -6.31 14.42 18.43
C GLY A 513 -6.33 12.90 18.61
N LEU A 514 -6.95 12.40 19.69
CA LEU A 514 -7.09 10.96 19.93
C LEU A 514 -7.99 10.31 18.87
N LYS A 515 -9.10 10.97 18.51
CA LYS A 515 -10.00 10.51 17.45
C LYS A 515 -9.25 10.32 16.12
N TYR A 516 -8.50 11.33 15.70
CA TYR A 516 -7.71 11.29 14.46
C TYR A 516 -6.67 10.15 14.45
N ILE A 517 -5.89 9.99 15.53
CA ILE A 517 -4.89 8.93 15.62
C ILE A 517 -5.54 7.55 15.63
N THR A 518 -6.69 7.41 16.30
CA THR A 518 -7.45 6.15 16.37
C THR A 518 -7.92 5.73 14.98
N GLU A 519 -8.57 6.63 14.24
CA GLU A 519 -9.05 6.40 12.88
C GLU A 519 -7.89 6.08 11.92
N SER A 520 -6.80 6.84 11.99
CA SER A 520 -5.58 6.58 11.19
C SER A 520 -5.00 5.19 11.45
N ASN A 521 -4.91 4.77 12.72
CA ASN A 521 -4.39 3.46 13.09
C ASN A 521 -5.33 2.32 12.67
N MET A 522 -6.64 2.51 12.73
CA MET A 522 -7.62 1.55 12.21
C MET A 522 -7.47 1.37 10.70
N LEU A 523 -7.36 2.46 9.95
CA LEU A 523 -7.17 2.41 8.50
C LEU A 523 -5.85 1.74 8.12
N LYS A 524 -4.74 2.05 8.81
CA LYS A 524 -3.44 1.40 8.60
C LYS A 524 -3.52 -0.10 8.86
N ALA A 525 -4.14 -0.48 9.98
CA ALA A 525 -4.35 -1.89 10.31
C ALA A 525 -5.23 -2.59 9.28
N ALA A 526 -6.27 -1.92 8.77
CA ALA A 526 -7.13 -2.45 7.71
C ALA A 526 -6.36 -2.62 6.39
N ALA A 527 -5.49 -1.66 6.02
CA ALA A 527 -4.67 -1.72 4.82
C ALA A 527 -3.69 -2.92 4.78
N ASP A 528 -3.28 -3.40 5.95
CA ASP A 528 -2.38 -4.55 6.10
C ASP A 528 -3.09 -5.86 6.46
N THR A 529 -4.41 -5.82 6.68
CA THR A 529 -5.19 -7.00 7.04
C THR A 529 -5.55 -7.82 5.81
N LYS A 530 -5.38 -9.14 5.91
CA LYS A 530 -5.88 -10.11 4.94
C LYS A 530 -7.10 -10.84 5.49
N GLY A 531 -8.05 -11.17 4.63
CA GLY A 531 -9.29 -11.85 5.03
C GLY A 531 -10.30 -10.92 5.70
N MET A 532 -11.39 -11.51 6.20
CA MET A 532 -12.46 -10.76 6.86
C MET A 532 -11.97 -10.24 8.21
N LYS A 533 -12.04 -8.93 8.42
CA LYS A 533 -11.99 -8.30 9.73
C LYS A 533 -12.86 -7.06 9.75
N LEU A 534 -13.76 -6.97 10.72
CA LEU A 534 -14.58 -5.79 10.94
C LEU A 534 -13.85 -4.81 11.88
N PHE A 535 -13.60 -3.61 11.40
CA PHE A 535 -13.08 -2.49 12.17
C PHE A 535 -14.24 -1.57 12.52
N ASN A 536 -14.95 -1.91 13.61
CA ASN A 536 -16.06 -1.17 14.19
C ASN A 536 -15.64 -0.47 15.49
N TYR A 537 -16.62 0.01 16.28
CA TYR A 537 -16.38 0.68 17.55
C TYR A 537 -15.62 -0.15 18.59
N ASP A 538 -15.74 -1.49 18.60
CA ASP A 538 -14.96 -2.33 19.53
C ASP A 538 -13.46 -2.23 19.21
N VAL A 539 -13.10 -2.32 17.92
CA VAL A 539 -11.71 -2.16 17.47
C VAL A 539 -11.23 -0.72 17.66
N ALA A 540 -12.10 0.27 17.42
CA ALA A 540 -11.79 1.67 17.63
C ALA A 540 -11.47 1.95 19.10
N TYR A 541 -12.25 1.40 20.03
CA TYR A 541 -12.04 1.57 21.46
C TYR A 541 -10.77 0.92 21.97
N GLU A 542 -10.46 -0.32 21.55
CA GLU A 542 -9.18 -0.96 21.87
C GLU A 542 -7.98 -0.20 21.28
N THR A 543 -8.15 0.34 20.06
CA THR A 543 -7.12 1.18 19.42
C THR A 543 -6.89 2.46 20.21
N ALA A 544 -7.96 3.15 20.61
CA ALA A 544 -7.88 4.38 21.43
C ALA A 544 -7.22 4.11 22.79
N LYS A 545 -7.57 3.01 23.47
CA LYS A 545 -6.91 2.57 24.72
C LYS A 545 -5.42 2.33 24.50
N THR A 546 -5.04 1.65 23.42
CA THR A 546 -3.65 1.38 23.08
C THR A 546 -2.85 2.66 22.81
N VAL A 547 -3.48 3.66 22.17
CA VAL A 547 -2.85 4.95 21.89
C VAL A 547 -2.56 5.73 23.18
N LEU A 548 -3.49 5.75 24.14
CA LEU A 548 -3.31 6.51 25.39
C LEU A 548 -2.50 5.78 26.46
N PHE A 549 -2.72 4.48 26.63
CA PHE A 549 -2.14 3.70 27.74
C PHE A 549 -0.98 2.79 27.31
N GLY A 550 -0.69 2.70 26.00
CA GLY A 550 0.26 1.75 25.44
C GLY A 550 -0.29 0.32 25.36
N LYS A 551 0.52 -0.61 24.83
CA LYS A 551 0.19 -2.04 24.83
C LYS A 551 0.44 -2.63 26.22
N LYS A 552 -0.59 -3.15 26.90
CA LYS A 552 -0.38 -4.04 28.05
C LYS A 552 0.32 -5.31 27.55
N VAL A 553 1.61 -5.45 27.86
CA VAL A 553 2.34 -6.71 27.69
C VAL A 553 1.91 -7.62 28.84
N VAL A 554 0.95 -8.49 28.58
CA VAL A 554 0.64 -9.58 29.51
C VAL A 554 1.74 -10.62 29.34
N VAL A 555 2.76 -10.56 30.19
CA VAL A 555 3.66 -11.70 30.41
C VAL A 555 2.81 -12.71 31.17
N ALA A 556 2.39 -13.79 30.49
CA ALA A 556 1.75 -14.91 31.17
C ALA A 556 2.69 -15.40 32.28
N GLN A 557 2.19 -15.43 33.52
CA GLN A 557 2.83 -16.14 34.63
C GLN A 557 2.44 -17.61 34.60
#